data_AF-A0A918ZV01-F1
#
_entry.id   AF-A0A918ZV01-F1
#
_cell.length_a   1.000
_cell.length_b   1.000
_cell.length_c   1.000
_cell.angle_alpha   90.00
_cell.angle_beta   90.00
_cell.angle_gamma   90.00
#
_symmetry.space_group_name_H-M   'P 1'
#
loop_
_entity.id
_entity.type
_entity.pdbx_description
1 polymer ?
#
loop_
_entity_poly.entity_id
_entity_poly.type
_entity_poly.pdbx_seq_one_letter_code
_entity_poly.pdbx_strand_id
1 'polypeptide(L)'
;MNVSRRLRSPTGLSALALLLACGGCSSTDDAGTAAVPSPGAEAAAWCRDLDARLPRTVDGLARRDPEPASRLTAGWGDPAIILRCGVERPARMNDPKADGVSVNGVGWLLEKRTDGSFRFTTTLRRAYVEVTLPAERTGDGVGPLTDFAAPVRKSIPEGIA
;
A
#
# COMPACT_ATOMS: atom_id res chain seq x y z
N MET A 1 46.55 74.01 -21.65
CA MET A 1 46.43 72.73 -22.39
C MET A 1 46.63 71.59 -21.39
N ASN A 2 45.63 70.80 -20.99
CA ASN A 2 45.21 69.53 -21.65
C ASN A 2 46.44 68.62 -21.90
N VAL A 3 46.59 67.38 -21.40
CA VAL A 3 45.65 66.24 -21.43
C VAL A 3 46.14 65.09 -20.50
N SER A 4 45.19 64.47 -19.79
CA SER A 4 45.08 63.08 -19.29
C SER A 4 46.11 62.45 -18.34
N ARG A 5 45.70 62.31 -17.06
CA ARG A 5 46.18 61.25 -16.15
C ARG A 5 45.49 59.93 -16.50
N ARG A 6 46.26 58.89 -16.85
CA ARG A 6 45.75 57.52 -17.00
C ARG A 6 45.58 56.89 -15.62
N LEU A 7 44.35 56.51 -15.28
CA LEU A 7 43.99 55.69 -14.12
C LEU A 7 44.56 54.27 -14.31
N ARG A 8 45.33 53.78 -13.33
CA ARG A 8 45.78 52.38 -13.27
C ARG A 8 44.76 51.56 -12.48
N SER A 9 44.34 50.45 -13.08
CA SER A 9 43.29 49.53 -12.62
C SER A 9 43.61 48.85 -11.28
N PRO A 10 42.58 48.53 -10.47
CA PRO A 10 42.68 47.62 -9.33
C PRO A 10 42.11 46.23 -9.67
N THR A 11 42.10 45.36 -8.64
CA THR A 11 41.45 44.03 -8.50
C THR A 11 42.41 42.85 -8.72
N GLY A 12 42.50 41.85 -7.84
CA GLY A 12 41.72 41.53 -6.66
C GLY A 12 41.87 40.04 -6.38
N LEU A 13 42.44 39.69 -5.23
CA LEU A 13 42.52 38.33 -4.69
C LEU A 13 41.10 37.80 -4.45
N SER A 14 40.75 36.61 -4.94
CA SER A 14 39.78 35.74 -4.24
C SER A 14 39.72 34.34 -4.86
N ALA A 15 40.21 33.36 -4.10
CA ALA A 15 40.01 31.94 -4.33
C ALA A 15 38.59 31.57 -3.90
N LEU A 16 37.76 31.07 -4.83
CA LEU A 16 36.45 30.53 -4.51
C LEU A 16 36.49 29.00 -4.62
N ALA A 17 36.65 28.34 -3.48
CA ALA A 17 36.43 26.91 -3.34
C ALA A 17 34.90 26.66 -3.34
N LEU A 18 34.36 26.12 -4.42
CA LEU A 18 32.98 25.63 -4.45
C LEU A 18 32.89 24.31 -3.69
N LEU A 19 32.38 24.37 -2.46
CA LEU A 19 31.86 23.23 -1.73
C LEU A 19 30.54 22.80 -2.38
N LEU A 20 30.59 21.79 -3.24
CA LEU A 20 29.39 21.06 -3.67
C LEU A 20 28.94 20.13 -2.54
N ALA A 21 28.00 20.62 -1.73
CA ALA A 21 27.24 19.78 -0.82
C ALA A 21 26.16 19.02 -1.63
N CYS A 22 26.45 17.79 -2.04
CA CYS A 22 25.41 16.86 -2.48
C CYS A 22 24.66 16.35 -1.25
N GLY A 23 23.60 17.06 -0.86
CA GLY A 23 22.57 16.54 0.04
C GLY A 23 21.75 15.48 -0.69
N GLY A 24 22.18 14.22 -0.65
CA GLY A 24 21.37 13.08 -1.06
C GLY A 24 20.33 12.77 0.02
N CYS A 25 19.11 13.27 -0.13
CA CYS A 25 17.97 12.76 0.60
C CYS A 25 17.60 11.38 0.04
N SER A 26 18.25 10.32 0.52
CA SER A 26 17.66 8.98 0.44
C SER A 26 16.55 8.92 1.50
N SER A 27 15.37 9.42 1.15
CA SER A 27 14.15 8.88 1.73
C SER A 27 14.06 7.46 1.21
N THR A 28 14.53 6.49 1.99
CA THR A 28 14.10 5.10 1.81
C THR A 28 12.59 5.13 2.05
N ASP A 29 11.84 5.26 0.95
CA ASP A 29 10.41 5.04 0.88
C ASP A 29 10.17 3.56 1.17
N ASP A 30 10.23 3.18 2.45
CA ASP A 30 9.93 1.83 2.89
C ASP A 30 8.42 1.63 2.68
N ALA A 31 8.06 0.96 1.58
CA ALA A 31 6.68 0.71 1.19
C ALA A 31 6.01 -0.39 2.04
N GLY A 32 6.71 -0.86 3.08
CA GLY A 32 6.35 -2.03 3.85
C GLY A 32 6.69 -3.31 3.10
N THR A 33 6.62 -4.43 3.82
CA THR A 33 6.86 -5.78 3.28
C THR A 33 5.58 -6.61 3.38
N ALA A 34 5.28 -7.39 2.35
CA ALA A 34 4.17 -8.33 2.37
C ALA A 34 4.54 -9.66 1.71
N ALA A 35 4.26 -10.77 2.38
CA ALA A 35 4.43 -12.10 1.81
C ALA A 35 3.49 -12.28 0.60
N VAL A 36 4.06 -12.48 -0.59
CA VAL A 36 3.30 -12.68 -1.82
C VAL A 36 2.61 -14.05 -1.81
N PRO A 37 1.27 -14.13 -1.92
CA PRO A 37 0.57 -15.41 -2.02
C PRO A 37 0.93 -16.20 -3.29
N SER A 38 0.75 -17.52 -3.27
CA SER A 38 0.99 -18.41 -4.43
C SER A 38 -0.26 -19.22 -4.82
N PRO A 39 -1.37 -18.56 -5.18
CA PRO A 39 -2.61 -19.25 -5.55
C PRO A 39 -2.46 -20.02 -6.88
N GLY A 40 -3.39 -20.96 -7.12
CA GLY A 40 -3.54 -21.61 -8.42
C GLY A 40 -3.81 -20.61 -9.56
N ALA A 41 -3.61 -21.05 -10.81
CA ALA A 41 -3.60 -20.18 -11.98
C ALA A 41 -4.89 -19.35 -12.18
N GLU A 42 -6.05 -19.93 -11.89
CA GLU A 42 -7.36 -19.26 -12.01
C GLU A 42 -7.50 -18.15 -10.96
N ALA A 43 -7.24 -18.45 -9.69
CA ALA A 43 -7.25 -17.46 -8.62
C ALA A 43 -6.20 -16.35 -8.85
N ALA A 44 -5.01 -16.70 -9.33
CA ALA A 44 -4.01 -15.72 -9.72
C ALA A 44 -4.51 -14.79 -10.85
N ALA A 45 -5.32 -15.29 -11.79
CA ALA A 45 -5.91 -14.47 -12.85
C ALA A 45 -6.93 -13.46 -12.31
N TRP A 46 -7.84 -13.89 -11.42
CA TRP A 46 -8.78 -12.98 -10.75
C TRP A 46 -8.06 -11.93 -9.89
N CYS A 47 -7.01 -12.31 -9.19
CA CYS A 47 -6.21 -11.38 -8.40
C CYS A 47 -5.50 -10.32 -9.25
N ARG A 48 -5.03 -10.68 -10.45
CA ARG A 48 -4.48 -9.70 -11.39
C ARG A 48 -5.54 -8.71 -11.91
N ASP A 49 -6.77 -9.19 -12.16
CA ASP A 49 -7.89 -8.30 -12.52
C ASP A 49 -8.28 -7.39 -11.35
N LEU A 50 -8.28 -7.92 -10.12
CA LEU A 50 -8.50 -7.13 -8.91
C LEU A 50 -7.46 -6.02 -8.79
N ASP A 51 -6.18 -6.35 -8.89
CA ASP A 51 -5.08 -5.38 -8.78
C ASP A 51 -5.22 -4.23 -9.78
N ALA A 52 -5.62 -4.52 -11.03
CA ALA A 52 -5.85 -3.52 -12.06
C ALA A 52 -7.02 -2.57 -11.75
N ARG A 53 -7.94 -2.96 -10.86
CA ARG A 53 -9.12 -2.19 -10.46
C ARG A 53 -8.99 -1.56 -9.08
N LEU A 54 -7.93 -1.86 -8.33
CA LEU A 54 -7.70 -1.31 -7.01
C LEU A 54 -7.55 0.21 -7.07
N PRO A 55 -8.13 0.95 -6.10
CA PRO A 55 -8.10 2.39 -6.12
C PRO A 55 -6.69 2.94 -5.86
N ARG A 56 -6.43 4.14 -6.38
CA ARG A 56 -5.18 4.87 -6.11
C ARG A 56 -5.10 5.40 -4.69
N THR A 57 -6.23 5.51 -4.01
CA THR A 57 -6.35 6.01 -2.65
C THR A 57 -7.31 5.12 -1.88
N VAL A 58 -6.98 4.80 -0.63
CA VAL A 58 -7.86 4.11 0.32
C VAL A 58 -7.84 4.94 1.60
N ASP A 59 -9.01 5.33 2.09
CA ASP A 59 -9.10 6.10 3.34
C ASP A 59 -8.18 7.35 3.37
N GLY A 60 -8.14 8.07 2.23
CA GLY A 60 -7.25 9.23 2.04
C GLY A 60 -5.76 8.90 1.86
N LEU A 61 -5.34 7.65 1.96
CA LEU A 61 -3.95 7.20 1.82
C LEU A 61 -3.61 6.83 0.38
N ALA A 62 -2.53 7.42 -0.14
CA ALA A 62 -2.02 7.09 -1.46
C ALA A 62 -1.48 5.66 -1.54
N ARG A 63 -1.70 5.00 -2.68
CA ARG A 63 -1.17 3.67 -2.97
C ARG A 63 0.36 3.68 -2.94
N ARG A 64 0.93 2.75 -2.19
CA ARG A 64 2.36 2.50 -2.02
C ARG A 64 2.53 0.98 -1.83
N ASP A 65 2.84 0.28 -2.92
CA ASP A 65 2.82 -1.19 -2.93
C ASP A 65 4.04 -1.77 -2.19
N PRO A 66 3.85 -2.82 -1.36
CA PRO A 66 4.91 -3.39 -0.55
C PRO A 66 5.89 -4.22 -1.37
N GLU A 67 7.08 -4.44 -0.82
CA GLU A 67 8.05 -5.37 -1.37
C GLU A 67 7.79 -6.84 -0.93
N PRO A 68 8.15 -7.82 -1.77
CA PRO A 68 8.57 -7.67 -3.17
C PRO A 68 7.38 -7.31 -4.08
N ALA A 69 7.65 -6.56 -5.15
CA ALA A 69 6.62 -6.13 -6.09
C ALA A 69 5.86 -7.33 -6.69
N SER A 70 4.53 -7.28 -6.61
CA SER A 70 3.65 -8.34 -7.12
C SER A 70 2.29 -7.79 -7.51
N ARG A 71 1.63 -8.44 -8.46
CA ARG A 71 0.22 -8.15 -8.83
C ARG A 71 -0.79 -8.84 -7.89
N LEU A 72 -0.30 -9.46 -6.81
CA LEU A 72 -1.11 -10.13 -5.79
C LEU A 72 -1.08 -9.39 -4.44
N THR A 73 -0.28 -8.33 -4.34
CA THR A 73 -0.13 -7.50 -3.15
C THR A 73 -0.27 -6.03 -3.53
N ALA A 74 -0.88 -5.24 -2.65
CA ALA A 74 -0.97 -3.79 -2.78
C ALA A 74 -0.96 -3.15 -1.40
N GLY A 75 -0.50 -1.90 -1.31
CA GLY A 75 -0.38 -1.17 -0.05
C GLY A 75 -0.84 0.26 -0.15
N TRP A 76 -1.25 0.87 0.96
CA TRP A 76 -1.62 2.29 1.04
C TRP A 76 -1.11 2.93 2.33
N GLY A 77 -0.44 4.07 2.18
CA GLY A 77 0.10 4.86 3.30
C GLY A 77 1.28 4.23 4.03
N ASP A 78 1.61 4.84 5.16
CA ASP A 78 2.64 4.42 6.12
C ASP A 78 2.17 4.88 7.53
N PRO A 79 1.93 3.97 8.51
CA PRO A 79 2.00 2.52 8.39
C PRO A 79 0.95 2.00 7.39
N ALA A 80 1.34 0.99 6.61
CA ALA A 80 0.61 0.57 5.42
C ALA A 80 -0.64 -0.27 5.74
N ILE A 81 -1.75 0.07 5.09
CA ILE A 81 -2.86 -0.88 4.87
C ILE A 81 -2.40 -1.84 3.78
N ILE A 82 -2.40 -3.15 4.03
CA ILE A 82 -1.90 -4.16 3.09
C ILE A 82 -3.03 -5.03 2.60
N LEU A 83 -3.16 -5.17 1.28
CA LEU A 83 -4.03 -6.15 0.63
C LEU A 83 -3.19 -7.28 0.04
N ARG A 84 -3.61 -8.53 0.27
CA ARG A 84 -3.03 -9.75 -0.31
C ARG A 84 -4.16 -10.57 -0.94
N CYS A 85 -4.07 -10.86 -2.23
CA CYS A 85 -5.08 -11.64 -2.94
C CYS A 85 -4.61 -13.06 -3.22
N GLY A 86 -5.51 -14.03 -3.04
CA GLY A 86 -5.23 -15.44 -3.25
C GLY A 86 -4.53 -16.09 -2.06
N VAL A 87 -4.80 -15.60 -0.85
CA VAL A 87 -4.36 -16.28 0.38
C VAL A 87 -5.11 -17.62 0.55
N GLU A 88 -4.55 -18.52 1.35
CA GLU A 88 -5.26 -19.73 1.76
C GLU A 88 -6.51 -19.39 2.58
N ARG A 89 -7.50 -20.28 2.55
CA ARG A 89 -8.72 -20.12 3.37
C ARG A 89 -8.35 -20.16 4.86
N PRO A 90 -8.61 -19.10 5.64
CA PRO A 90 -8.33 -19.12 7.07
C PRO A 90 -9.11 -20.23 7.78
N ALA A 91 -8.43 -21.04 8.59
CA ALA A 91 -9.07 -22.11 9.36
C ALA A 91 -10.19 -21.59 10.29
N ARG A 92 -10.06 -20.33 10.76
CA ARG A 92 -11.08 -19.67 11.60
C ARG A 92 -12.43 -19.51 10.90
N MET A 93 -12.51 -19.59 9.57
CA MET A 93 -13.80 -19.63 8.86
C MET A 93 -14.62 -20.91 9.13
N ASN A 94 -14.04 -21.93 9.77
CA ASN A 94 -14.76 -23.12 10.22
C ASN A 94 -15.35 -22.97 11.64
N ASP A 95 -14.98 -21.92 12.37
CA ASP A 95 -15.50 -21.67 13.71
C ASP A 95 -16.86 -20.96 13.62
N PRO A 96 -17.96 -21.55 14.12
CA PRO A 96 -19.27 -20.91 14.12
C PRO A 96 -19.33 -19.64 14.99
N LYS A 97 -18.34 -19.42 15.85
CA LYS A 97 -18.21 -18.21 16.69
C LYS A 97 -17.28 -17.16 16.07
N ALA A 98 -16.78 -17.38 14.85
CA ALA A 98 -15.92 -16.42 14.18
C ALA A 98 -16.70 -15.13 13.85
N ASP A 99 -16.08 -14.00 14.16
CA ASP A 99 -16.64 -12.69 13.86
C ASP A 99 -16.60 -12.42 12.36
N GLY A 100 -17.66 -11.82 11.85
CA GLY A 100 -17.76 -11.43 10.45
C GLY A 100 -18.50 -10.13 10.29
N VAL A 101 -18.19 -9.43 9.19
CA VAL A 101 -18.86 -8.20 8.80
C VAL A 101 -19.15 -8.23 7.30
N SER A 102 -20.26 -7.63 6.89
CA SER A 102 -20.56 -7.40 5.47
C SER A 102 -20.41 -5.92 5.18
N VAL A 103 -19.57 -5.58 4.22
CA VAL A 103 -19.34 -4.20 3.77
C VAL A 103 -19.67 -4.13 2.29
N ASN A 104 -20.68 -3.33 1.94
CA ASN A 104 -21.11 -3.12 0.55
C ASN A 104 -21.32 -4.42 -0.26
N GLY A 105 -21.89 -5.45 0.39
CA GLY A 105 -22.19 -6.74 -0.23
C GLY A 105 -21.00 -7.70 -0.32
N VAL A 106 -19.87 -7.39 0.30
CA VAL A 106 -18.74 -8.33 0.46
C VAL A 106 -18.65 -8.75 1.92
N GLY A 107 -18.74 -10.05 2.17
CA GLY A 107 -18.53 -10.63 3.49
C GLY A 107 -17.04 -10.73 3.81
N TRP A 108 -16.69 -10.48 5.08
CA TRP A 108 -15.33 -10.54 5.59
C TRP A 108 -15.31 -11.28 6.93
N LEU A 109 -14.44 -12.27 7.06
CA LEU A 109 -13.97 -12.76 8.35
C LEU A 109 -13.18 -11.64 9.03
N LEU A 110 -13.48 -11.34 10.29
CA LEU A 110 -12.80 -10.32 11.08
C LEU A 110 -11.94 -10.99 12.15
N GLU A 111 -10.64 -10.66 12.16
CA GLU A 111 -9.69 -11.19 13.13
C GLU A 111 -8.86 -10.05 13.74
N LYS A 112 -9.09 -9.77 15.04
CA LYS A 112 -8.19 -8.90 15.81
C LYS A 112 -6.92 -9.67 16.17
N ARG A 113 -5.76 -9.06 15.92
CA ARG A 113 -4.43 -9.62 16.21
C ARG A 113 -3.95 -9.17 17.59
N THR A 114 -2.97 -9.88 18.12
CA THR A 114 -2.38 -9.60 19.43
C THR A 114 -1.59 -8.29 19.46
N ASP A 115 -1.08 -7.84 18.32
CA ASP A 115 -0.41 -6.55 18.13
C ASP A 115 -1.37 -5.36 17.96
N GLY A 116 -2.68 -5.60 18.06
CA GLY A 116 -3.71 -4.58 17.89
C GLY A 116 -4.14 -4.34 16.45
N SER A 117 -3.47 -4.92 15.47
CA SER A 117 -3.89 -4.87 14.06
C SER A 117 -5.18 -5.68 13.84
N PHE A 118 -5.87 -5.38 12.76
CA PHE A 118 -7.02 -6.18 12.30
C PHE A 118 -6.71 -6.80 10.95
N ARG A 119 -7.13 -8.05 10.80
CA ARG A 119 -7.08 -8.78 9.53
C ARG A 119 -8.49 -9.13 9.11
N PHE A 120 -8.81 -8.78 7.88
CA PHE A 120 -10.09 -9.05 7.23
C PHE A 120 -9.85 -9.98 6.06
N THR A 121 -10.57 -11.10 5.97
CA THR A 121 -10.47 -11.98 4.80
C THR A 121 -11.84 -12.16 4.17
N THR A 122 -11.98 -11.91 2.87
CA THR A 122 -13.28 -12.07 2.18
C THR A 122 -13.83 -13.47 2.40
N THR A 123 -15.13 -13.62 2.61
CA THR A 123 -15.82 -14.93 2.64
C THR A 123 -16.60 -15.14 1.35
N LEU A 124 -16.92 -16.41 1.05
CA LEU A 124 -17.75 -16.79 -0.11
C LEU A 124 -17.22 -16.23 -1.44
N ARG A 125 -15.89 -16.23 -1.61
CA ARG A 125 -15.18 -15.90 -2.84
C ARG A 125 -14.31 -17.06 -3.29
N ARG A 126 -14.17 -17.24 -4.61
CA ARG A 126 -13.30 -18.27 -5.22
C ARG A 126 -11.81 -17.96 -5.14
N ALA A 127 -11.43 -16.74 -4.75
CA ALA A 127 -10.09 -16.40 -4.28
C ALA A 127 -10.25 -15.52 -3.03
N TYR A 128 -9.47 -15.81 -1.98
CA TYR A 128 -9.56 -15.06 -0.73
C TYR A 128 -8.70 -13.82 -0.78
N VAL A 129 -9.31 -12.66 -0.53
CA VAL A 129 -8.62 -11.37 -0.40
C VAL A 129 -8.49 -11.05 1.08
N GLU A 130 -7.26 -10.90 1.54
CA GLU A 130 -6.91 -10.50 2.90
C GLU A 130 -6.54 -9.01 2.91
N VAL A 131 -7.08 -8.26 3.86
CA VAL A 131 -6.72 -6.86 4.12
C VAL A 131 -6.28 -6.76 5.58
N THR A 132 -5.10 -6.20 5.80
CA THR A 132 -4.57 -5.93 7.14
C THR A 132 -4.55 -4.43 7.39
N LEU A 133 -5.19 -4.01 8.49
CA LEU A 133 -5.11 -2.66 9.02
C LEU A 133 -4.15 -2.66 10.22
N PRO A 134 -3.04 -1.92 10.17
CA PRO A 134 -2.13 -1.80 11.32
C PRO A 134 -2.83 -1.08 12.48
N ALA A 135 -2.35 -1.28 13.71
CA ALA A 135 -3.02 -0.84 14.92
C ALA A 135 -3.37 0.67 14.91
N GLU A 136 -2.47 1.48 14.34
CA GLU A 136 -2.56 2.93 14.20
C GLU A 136 -3.68 3.37 13.24
N ARG A 137 -4.18 2.46 12.40
CA ARG A 137 -5.19 2.70 11.36
C ARG A 137 -6.54 2.07 11.70
N THR A 138 -6.77 1.71 12.96
CA THR A 138 -8.00 1.01 13.39
C THR A 138 -9.12 1.96 13.84
N GLY A 139 -8.84 3.27 13.92
CA GLY A 139 -9.79 4.28 14.42
C GLY A 139 -11.11 4.34 13.65
N ASP A 140 -11.05 4.16 12.33
CA ASP A 140 -12.23 4.17 11.43
C ASP A 140 -12.89 2.79 11.29
N GLY A 141 -12.46 1.81 12.09
CA GLY A 141 -13.02 0.47 12.14
C GLY A 141 -12.92 -0.25 10.79
N VAL A 142 -14.07 -0.40 10.12
CA VAL A 142 -14.18 -1.09 8.82
C VAL A 142 -14.22 -0.13 7.62
N GLY A 143 -14.05 1.18 7.85
CA GLY A 143 -14.09 2.23 6.82
C GLY A 143 -13.28 1.91 5.56
N PRO A 144 -11.99 1.53 5.66
CA PRO A 144 -11.17 1.17 4.51
C PRO A 144 -11.72 0.03 3.64
N LEU A 145 -12.54 -0.88 4.19
CA LEU A 145 -13.13 -1.98 3.43
C LEU A 145 -14.14 -1.52 2.38
N THR A 146 -14.71 -0.32 2.53
CA THR A 146 -15.67 0.25 1.58
C THR A 146 -15.06 0.47 0.20
N ASP A 147 -13.79 0.89 0.15
CA ASP A 147 -13.01 1.13 -1.07
C ASP A 147 -12.68 -0.17 -1.83
N PHE A 148 -12.58 -1.30 -1.11
CA PHE A 148 -12.27 -2.60 -1.71
C PHE A 148 -13.50 -3.35 -2.22
N ALA A 149 -14.69 -3.08 -1.69
CA ALA A 149 -15.88 -3.88 -1.96
C ALA A 149 -16.27 -3.92 -3.45
N ALA A 150 -16.26 -2.77 -4.14
CA ALA A 150 -16.61 -2.71 -5.55
C ALA A 150 -15.56 -3.40 -6.46
N PRO A 151 -14.24 -3.16 -6.30
CA PRO A 151 -13.21 -3.94 -7.00
C PRO A 151 -13.31 -5.45 -6.75
N VAL A 152 -13.47 -5.89 -5.50
CA VAL A 152 -13.58 -7.31 -5.15
C VAL A 152 -14.76 -7.96 -5.87
N ARG A 153 -15.95 -7.35 -5.81
CA ARG A 153 -17.14 -7.90 -6.47
C ARG A 153 -17.01 -8.02 -7.99
N LYS A 154 -16.30 -7.10 -8.63
CA LYS A 154 -16.11 -7.09 -10.08
C LYS A 154 -15.10 -8.13 -10.57
N SER A 155 -14.13 -8.48 -9.71
CA SER A 155 -12.94 -9.23 -10.12
C SER A 155 -12.93 -10.66 -9.58
N ILE A 156 -13.50 -10.86 -8.39
CA ILE A 156 -13.44 -12.13 -7.67
C ILE A 156 -14.84 -12.76 -7.65
N PRO A 157 -15.07 -13.87 -8.37
CA PRO A 157 -16.36 -14.54 -8.38
C PRO A 157 -16.78 -15.06 -7.00
N GLU A 158 -18.08 -15.15 -6.81
CA GLU A 158 -18.67 -15.79 -5.62
C GLU A 158 -18.51 -17.32 -5.69
N GLY A 159 -18.33 -17.92 -4.52
CA GLY A 159 -18.12 -19.36 -4.37
C GLY A 159 -17.20 -19.69 -3.21
N ILE A 160 -16.91 -20.96 -3.01
CA ILE A 160 -15.89 -21.41 -2.05
C ILE A 160 -14.71 -21.90 -2.89
N ALA A 161 -13.51 -21.39 -2.62
CA ALA A 161 -12.28 -21.77 -3.31
C ALA A 161 -11.86 -23.20 -2.98
#